data_AF-S9USA8-F1
#
_entry.id   AF-S9USA8-F1
#
_cell.length_a   1.000
_cell.length_b   1.000
_cell.length_c   1.000
_cell.angle_alpha   90.00
_cell.angle_beta   90.00
_cell.angle_gamma   90.00
#
_symmetry.space_group_name_H-M   'P 1'
#
loop_
_entity.id
_entity.type
_entity.pdbx_description
1 polymer ?
#
loop_
_entity_poly.entity_id
_entity_poly.type
_entity_poly.pdbx_seq_one_letter_code
_entity_poly.pdbx_strand_id
1 'polypeptide(L)'
;MARLHGGVVHSFTGTAGELQRYLDLTLYIGINGCSLKTEENLAVAKLVPLERLLIETDGPWCDIRNTHASRRLLQQRGAERASKLCVSDELLAPFPVCKKEKFAAGSVVKGRCEPCHVVSVLETLYELRRDEVGSLEELAGIICANTKRLFSLA
;
A
#
# COMPACT_ATOMS: atom_id res chain seq x y z
N MET A 1 -13.69 32.43 1.90
CA MET A 1 -13.05 31.26 2.55
C MET A 1 -12.75 30.23 1.47
N ALA A 2 -11.56 29.61 1.49
CA ALA A 2 -11.27 28.49 0.61
C ALA A 2 -12.18 27.31 0.98
N ARG A 3 -12.93 26.77 0.01
CA ARG A 3 -13.78 25.60 0.20
C ARG A 3 -12.89 24.35 0.19
N LEU A 4 -13.00 23.49 1.20
CA LEU A 4 -12.35 22.18 1.17
C LEU A 4 -13.01 21.34 0.07
N HIS A 5 -12.20 20.82 -0.86
CA HIS A 5 -12.68 20.05 -2.02
C HIS A 5 -12.80 18.54 -1.75
N GLY A 6 -12.28 18.09 -0.61
CA GLY A 6 -12.27 16.69 -0.18
C GLY A 6 -11.26 16.48 0.94
N GLY A 7 -11.09 15.24 1.37
CA GLY A 7 -10.09 14.85 2.35
C GLY A 7 -9.78 13.36 2.30
N VAL A 8 -8.67 12.98 2.93
CA VAL A 8 -8.25 11.59 3.12
C VAL A 8 -8.02 11.34 4.60
N VAL A 9 -8.46 10.19 5.08
CA VAL A 9 -8.01 9.62 6.35
C VAL A 9 -6.71 8.87 6.06
N HIS A 10 -5.59 9.55 6.26
CA HIS A 10 -4.26 9.01 5.98
C HIS A 10 -3.90 7.89 6.98
N SER A 11 -3.05 6.95 6.54
CA SER A 11 -2.50 5.87 7.37
C SER A 11 -3.57 5.13 8.19
N PHE A 12 -4.68 4.76 7.56
CA PHE A 12 -5.82 4.19 8.24
C PHE A 12 -5.52 2.79 8.79
N THR A 13 -5.68 2.61 10.11
CA THR A 13 -5.51 1.31 10.80
C THR A 13 -6.72 0.97 11.67
N GLY A 14 -7.85 1.63 11.43
CA GLY A 14 -9.07 1.47 12.23
C GLY A 14 -9.84 0.21 11.89
N THR A 15 -10.97 0.06 12.55
CA THR A 15 -11.95 -1.03 12.39
C THR A 15 -12.85 -0.81 11.17
N ALA A 16 -13.58 -1.85 10.75
CA ALA A 16 -14.59 -1.74 9.70
C ALA A 16 -15.69 -0.70 10.04
N GLY A 17 -16.07 -0.58 11.32
CA GLY A 17 -17.05 0.41 11.75
C GLY A 17 -16.54 1.85 11.65
N GLU A 18 -15.26 2.09 11.94
CA GLU A 18 -14.63 3.40 11.74
C GLU A 18 -14.46 3.72 10.26
N LEU A 19 -14.07 2.73 9.45
CA LEU A 19 -14.01 2.86 8.00
C LEU A 19 -15.34 3.37 7.44
N GLN A 20 -16.46 2.73 7.81
CA GLN A 20 -17.78 3.11 7.33
C GLN A 20 -18.12 4.57 7.68
N ARG A 21 -17.84 5.00 8.92
CA ARG A 21 -18.08 6.40 9.33
C ARG A 21 -17.32 7.41 8.48
N TYR A 22 -16.09 7.09 8.07
CA TYR A 22 -15.31 7.98 7.21
C TYR A 22 -15.78 7.96 5.75
N LEU A 23 -16.26 6.82 5.27
CA LEU A 23 -16.88 6.70 3.94
C LEU A 23 -18.20 7.47 3.86
N ASP A 24 -19.01 7.48 4.93
CA ASP A 24 -20.24 8.27 5.02
C ASP A 24 -19.96 9.79 4.92
N LEU A 25 -18.77 10.21 5.35
CA LEU A 25 -18.26 11.58 5.18
C LEU A 25 -17.63 11.82 3.80
N THR A 26 -17.71 10.86 2.89
CA THR A 26 -17.17 10.89 1.52
C THR A 26 -15.64 11.06 1.46
N LEU A 27 -14.93 10.69 2.52
CA LEU A 27 -13.48 10.77 2.59
C LEU A 27 -12.82 9.61 1.83
N TYR A 28 -11.61 9.88 1.33
CA TYR A 28 -10.70 8.83 0.86
C TYR A 28 -10.02 8.14 2.04
N ILE A 29 -9.48 6.94 1.81
CA ILE A 29 -8.79 6.15 2.82
C ILE A 29 -7.38 5.83 2.33
N GLY A 30 -6.38 6.28 3.08
CA GLY A 30 -4.96 6.04 2.81
C GLY A 30 -4.49 4.75 3.47
N ILE A 31 -3.92 3.84 2.68
CA ILE A 31 -3.41 2.53 3.14
C ILE A 31 -1.88 2.52 3.00
N ASN A 32 -1.20 2.05 4.05
CA ASN A 32 0.26 1.81 4.04
C ASN A 32 0.59 0.45 4.69
N GLY A 33 1.86 0.15 4.92
CA GLY A 33 2.24 -1.13 5.56
C GLY A 33 1.79 -1.27 7.02
N CYS A 34 1.47 -0.19 7.73
CA CYS A 34 0.83 -0.26 9.05
C CYS A 34 -0.64 -0.68 8.96
N SER A 35 -1.33 -0.32 7.88
CA SER A 35 -2.70 -0.73 7.55
C SER A 35 -2.81 -2.21 7.12
N LEU A 36 -1.70 -2.95 7.11
CA LEU A 36 -1.62 -4.30 6.52
C LEU A 36 -0.85 -5.29 7.44
N LYS A 37 -0.82 -5.02 8.75
CA LYS A 37 -0.05 -5.80 9.73
C LYS A 37 -0.72 -7.12 10.10
N THR A 38 -2.02 -7.11 10.35
CA THR A 38 -2.78 -8.27 10.83
C THR A 38 -3.82 -8.74 9.81
N GLU A 39 -4.35 -9.95 9.99
CA GLU A 39 -5.44 -10.48 9.13
C GLU A 39 -6.69 -9.58 9.21
N GLU A 40 -6.99 -9.02 10.39
CA GLU A 40 -8.06 -8.04 10.56
C GLU A 40 -7.80 -6.77 9.75
N ASN A 41 -6.56 -6.27 9.75
CA ASN A 41 -6.22 -5.12 8.92
C ASN A 41 -6.38 -5.41 7.42
N LEU A 42 -5.97 -6.60 6.95
CA LEU A 42 -6.18 -7.01 5.55
C LEU A 42 -7.67 -7.09 5.20
N ALA A 43 -8.49 -7.67 6.10
CA ALA A 43 -9.93 -7.74 5.92
C ALA A 43 -10.56 -6.34 5.80
N VAL A 44 -10.17 -5.40 6.67
CA VAL A 44 -10.65 -4.01 6.61
C VAL A 44 -10.14 -3.30 5.35
N ALA A 45 -8.88 -3.49 4.96
CA ALA A 45 -8.33 -2.90 3.75
C ALA A 45 -9.06 -3.39 2.47
N LYS A 46 -9.56 -4.63 2.45
CA LYS A 46 -10.42 -5.16 1.37
C LYS A 46 -11.83 -4.53 1.33
N LEU A 47 -12.29 -3.89 2.42
CA LEU A 47 -13.59 -3.22 2.42
C LEU A 47 -13.57 -1.80 1.84
N VAL A 48 -12.39 -1.18 1.67
CA VAL A 48 -12.28 0.18 1.12
C VAL A 48 -12.78 0.20 -0.34
N PRO A 49 -13.75 1.04 -0.73
CA PRO A 49 -14.18 1.14 -2.12
C PRO A 49 -13.03 1.59 -3.05
N LEU A 50 -12.93 1.00 -4.24
CA LEU A 50 -11.83 1.26 -5.18
C LEU A 50 -11.70 2.75 -5.54
N GLU A 51 -12.81 3.46 -5.68
CA GLU A 51 -12.87 4.90 -6.00
C GLU A 51 -12.53 5.83 -4.83
N ARG A 52 -12.36 5.27 -3.62
CA ARG A 52 -11.95 5.96 -2.39
C ARG A 52 -10.60 5.50 -1.85
N LEU A 53 -9.99 4.51 -2.48
CA LEU A 53 -8.69 3.95 -2.08
C LEU A 53 -7.53 4.84 -2.52
N LEU A 54 -6.63 5.12 -1.57
CA LEU A 54 -5.31 5.72 -1.78
C LEU A 54 -4.24 4.85 -1.11
N ILE A 55 -3.01 4.94 -1.60
CA ILE A 55 -1.86 4.23 -1.00
C ILE A 55 -0.73 5.20 -0.69
N GLU A 56 0.02 4.90 0.35
CA GLU A 56 1.17 5.65 0.80
C GLU A 56 2.19 4.71 1.47
N THR A 57 3.40 5.18 1.75
CA THR A 57 4.39 4.39 2.51
C THR A 57 4.49 4.82 3.96
N ASP A 58 4.21 6.09 4.25
CA ASP A 58 4.55 6.75 5.52
C ASP A 58 6.04 6.62 5.88
N GLY A 59 6.91 6.58 4.86
CA GLY A 59 8.36 6.49 5.03
C GLY A 59 8.89 7.62 5.92
N PRO A 60 9.79 7.34 6.90
CA PRO A 60 10.60 6.12 7.03
C PRO A 60 9.94 4.96 7.80
N TRP A 61 8.66 5.08 8.14
CA TRP A 61 7.89 4.12 8.96
C TRP A 61 7.13 3.11 8.10
N CYS A 62 6.31 2.28 8.76
CA CYS A 62 5.34 1.40 8.11
C CYS A 62 5.87 0.47 7.01
N ASP A 63 7.14 0.06 7.12
CA ASP A 63 7.71 -1.01 6.30
C ASP A 63 6.92 -2.33 6.45
N ILE A 64 6.74 -3.09 5.37
CA ILE A 64 6.10 -4.41 5.41
C ILE A 64 7.14 -5.44 5.87
N ARG A 65 6.97 -5.96 7.09
CA ARG A 65 7.93 -6.85 7.75
C ARG A 65 7.53 -8.31 7.62
N ASN A 66 8.50 -9.21 7.79
CA ASN A 66 8.31 -10.67 7.77
C ASN A 66 7.24 -11.20 8.74
N THR A 67 6.94 -10.46 9.81
CA THR A 67 5.92 -10.85 10.79
C THR A 67 4.50 -10.40 10.40
N HIS A 68 4.35 -9.53 9.39
CA HIS A 68 3.05 -9.00 8.98
C HIS A 68 2.28 -10.00 8.12
N ALA A 69 0.95 -9.96 8.22
CA ALA A 69 0.04 -10.75 7.40
C ALA A 69 0.24 -10.50 5.90
N SER A 70 0.40 -9.22 5.50
CA SER A 70 0.71 -8.82 4.13
C SER A 70 1.94 -9.54 3.56
N ARG A 71 3.03 -9.65 4.32
CA ARG A 71 4.24 -10.32 3.84
C ARG A 71 4.00 -11.81 3.59
N ARG A 72 3.22 -12.48 4.45
CA ARG A 72 2.85 -13.89 4.24
C ARG A 72 2.03 -14.07 2.97
N LEU A 73 1.04 -13.20 2.74
CA LEU A 73 0.23 -13.22 1.52
C LEU A 73 1.11 -13.05 0.27
N LEU A 74 1.99 -12.05 0.25
CA LEU A 74 2.90 -11.81 -0.88
C LEU A 74 3.82 -13.01 -1.14
N GLN A 75 4.37 -13.63 -0.09
CA GLN A 75 5.23 -14.81 -0.24
C GLN A 75 4.48 -16.02 -0.78
N GLN A 76 3.26 -16.27 -0.31
CA GLN A 76 2.40 -17.36 -0.81
C GLN A 76 2.13 -17.18 -2.31
N ARG A 77 1.72 -15.97 -2.71
CA ARG A 77 1.46 -15.62 -4.12
C ARG A 77 2.72 -15.66 -4.97
N GLY A 78 3.85 -15.19 -4.45
CA GLY A 78 5.15 -15.29 -5.10
C GLY A 78 5.58 -16.74 -5.37
N ALA A 79 5.33 -17.66 -4.43
CA ALA A 79 5.67 -19.08 -4.58
C ALA A 79 4.91 -19.78 -5.73
N GLU A 80 3.74 -19.27 -6.09
CA GLU A 80 2.94 -19.73 -7.24
C GLU A 80 3.49 -19.23 -8.59
N ARG A 81 4.31 -18.16 -8.59
CA ARG A 81 4.92 -17.61 -9.82
C ARG A 81 6.12 -18.44 -10.27
N ALA A 82 6.47 -18.31 -11.56
CA ALA A 82 7.62 -19.01 -12.16
C ALA A 82 8.96 -18.61 -11.50
N SER A 83 9.11 -17.33 -11.16
CA SER A 83 10.31 -16.78 -10.49
C SER A 83 10.41 -17.10 -9.01
N LYS A 84 9.33 -17.60 -8.39
CA LYS A 84 9.21 -17.82 -6.94
C LYS A 84 9.30 -16.55 -6.07
N LEU A 85 9.21 -15.37 -6.68
CA LEU A 85 9.22 -14.07 -6.02
C LEU A 85 7.90 -13.33 -6.23
N CYS A 86 7.48 -12.53 -5.27
CA CYS A 86 6.38 -11.59 -5.49
C CYS A 86 6.85 -10.44 -6.41
N VAL A 87 5.90 -9.75 -7.04
CA VAL A 87 6.17 -8.70 -8.03
C VAL A 87 6.97 -7.56 -7.39
N SER A 88 6.62 -7.16 -6.18
CA SER A 88 7.34 -6.11 -5.45
C SER A 88 8.79 -6.50 -5.13
N ASP A 89 9.06 -7.76 -4.75
CA ASP A 89 10.44 -8.22 -4.51
C ASP A 89 11.27 -8.16 -5.80
N GLU A 90 10.70 -8.50 -6.96
CA GLU A 90 11.38 -8.39 -8.26
C GLU A 90 11.65 -6.94 -8.65
N LEU A 91 10.67 -6.05 -8.49
CA LEU A 91 10.80 -4.63 -8.81
C LEU A 91 11.83 -3.94 -7.89
N LEU A 92 11.97 -4.41 -6.66
CA LEU A 92 12.90 -3.84 -5.67
C LEU A 92 14.29 -4.48 -5.73
N ALA A 93 14.47 -5.63 -6.37
CA ALA A 93 15.74 -6.34 -6.48
C ALA A 93 16.93 -5.50 -7.00
N PRO A 94 16.75 -4.52 -7.92
CA PRO A 94 17.84 -3.66 -8.36
C PRO A 94 18.40 -2.73 -7.27
N PHE A 95 17.70 -2.52 -6.16
CA PHE A 95 18.14 -1.66 -5.06
C PHE A 95 18.85 -2.49 -3.97
N PRO A 96 20.18 -2.45 -3.85
CA PRO A 96 20.90 -3.18 -2.81
C PRO A 96 20.48 -2.71 -1.41
N VAL A 97 20.43 -3.63 -0.44
CA VAL A 97 20.11 -3.31 0.96
C VAL A 97 21.40 -3.17 1.77
N CYS A 98 21.60 -2.02 2.43
CA CYS A 98 22.75 -1.77 3.30
C CYS A 98 22.35 -1.63 4.78
N LYS A 99 23.32 -1.81 5.70
CA LYS A 99 23.14 -1.42 7.11
C LYS A 99 23.32 0.09 7.25
N LYS A 100 22.69 0.71 8.25
CA LYS A 100 22.76 2.17 8.46
C LYS A 100 24.19 2.67 8.68
N GLU A 101 25.05 1.88 9.33
CA GLU A 101 26.45 2.23 9.60
C GLU A 101 27.35 2.10 8.36
N LYS A 102 26.84 1.48 7.28
CA LYS A 102 27.54 1.22 6.03
C LYS A 102 26.73 1.72 4.84
N PHE A 103 26.17 2.93 4.97
CA PHE A 103 25.39 3.53 3.90
C PHE A 103 26.22 3.61 2.61
N ALA A 104 25.61 3.18 1.51
CA ALA A 104 26.17 3.30 0.16
C ALA A 104 25.12 3.95 -0.74
N ALA A 105 25.53 4.95 -1.53
CA ALA A 105 24.65 5.59 -2.49
C ALA A 105 24.07 4.55 -3.48
N GLY A 106 22.78 4.66 -3.78
CA GLY A 106 22.04 3.68 -4.58
C GLY A 106 21.50 2.48 -3.78
N SER A 107 21.79 2.37 -2.49
CA SER A 107 21.23 1.34 -1.61
C SER A 107 20.04 1.85 -0.79
N VAL A 108 19.09 0.95 -0.50
CA VAL A 108 18.09 1.14 0.55
C VAL A 108 18.66 0.76 1.91
N VAL A 109 18.27 1.47 2.97
CA VAL A 109 18.76 1.18 4.32
C VAL A 109 17.86 0.17 5.01
N LYS A 110 18.42 -0.93 5.51
CA LYS A 110 17.66 -1.97 6.23
C LYS A 110 16.83 -1.37 7.37
N GLY A 111 15.52 -1.58 7.31
CA GLY A 111 14.56 -1.11 8.32
C GLY A 111 14.14 0.34 8.16
N ARG A 112 14.53 1.02 7.08
CA ARG A 112 14.04 2.34 6.67
C ARG A 112 13.10 2.15 5.48
N CYS A 113 11.80 2.39 5.69
CA CYS A 113 10.87 2.43 4.58
C CYS A 113 11.17 3.63 3.67
N GLU A 114 10.87 3.51 2.39
CA GLU A 114 11.21 4.47 1.33
C GLU A 114 10.05 4.54 0.35
N PRO A 115 9.90 5.64 -0.41
CA PRO A 115 8.79 5.78 -1.37
C PRO A 115 8.71 4.62 -2.39
N CYS A 116 9.84 4.05 -2.80
CA CYS A 116 9.85 2.91 -3.72
C CYS A 116 9.14 1.66 -3.16
N HIS A 117 9.06 1.51 -1.84
CA HIS A 117 8.36 0.39 -1.18
C HIS A 117 6.83 0.47 -1.30
N VAL A 118 6.27 1.54 -1.89
CA VAL A 118 4.82 1.65 -2.16
C VAL A 118 4.30 0.50 -3.03
N VAL A 119 5.17 -0.09 -3.87
CA VAL A 119 4.81 -1.23 -4.73
C VAL A 119 4.38 -2.46 -3.93
N SER A 120 4.92 -2.67 -2.73
CA SER A 120 4.50 -3.78 -1.86
C SER A 120 3.11 -3.55 -1.25
N VAL A 121 2.74 -2.28 -0.98
CA VAL A 121 1.39 -1.91 -0.54
C VAL A 121 0.39 -2.12 -1.66
N LEU A 122 0.73 -1.66 -2.88
CA LEU A 122 -0.07 -1.86 -4.09
C LEU A 122 -0.30 -3.36 -4.37
N GLU A 123 0.77 -4.15 -4.39
CA GLU A 123 0.67 -5.59 -4.64
C GLU A 123 -0.18 -6.29 -3.59
N THR A 124 -0.03 -5.95 -2.31
CA THR A 124 -0.86 -6.54 -1.25
C THR A 124 -2.35 -6.28 -1.51
N LEU A 125 -2.71 -5.04 -1.86
CA LEU A 125 -4.11 -4.67 -2.13
C LEU A 125 -4.67 -5.35 -3.39
N TYR A 126 -3.84 -5.52 -4.43
CA TYR A 126 -4.22 -6.29 -5.61
C TYR A 126 -4.46 -7.76 -5.27
N GLU A 127 -3.57 -8.39 -4.50
CA GLU A 127 -3.70 -9.80 -4.13
C GLU A 127 -4.95 -10.10 -3.29
N LEU A 128 -5.45 -9.11 -2.53
CA LEU A 128 -6.73 -9.21 -1.81
C LEU A 128 -7.95 -9.12 -2.73
N ARG A 129 -7.80 -8.59 -3.95
CA ARG A 129 -8.90 -8.15 -4.84
C ARG A 129 -8.78 -8.66 -6.28
N ARG A 130 -8.12 -9.81 -6.48
CA ARG A 130 -8.02 -10.44 -7.83
C ARG A 130 -9.38 -10.75 -8.46
N ASP A 131 -10.42 -10.85 -7.63
CA ASP A 131 -11.82 -11.02 -8.04
C ASP A 131 -12.48 -9.72 -8.54
N GLU A 132 -11.91 -8.55 -8.21
CA GLU A 132 -12.48 -7.23 -8.53
C GLU A 132 -11.67 -6.47 -9.61
N VAL A 133 -10.36 -6.71 -9.70
CA VAL A 133 -9.44 -5.96 -10.58
C VAL A 133 -8.57 -6.91 -11.41
N GLY A 134 -8.47 -6.66 -12.71
CA GLY A 134 -7.84 -7.56 -13.67
C GLY A 134 -6.31 -7.59 -13.60
N SER A 135 -5.67 -6.47 -13.25
CA SER A 135 -4.20 -6.41 -13.11
C SER A 135 -3.71 -5.43 -12.05
N LEU A 136 -2.43 -5.55 -11.70
CA LEU A 136 -1.75 -4.63 -10.79
C LEU A 136 -1.71 -3.20 -11.35
N GLU A 137 -1.49 -3.07 -12.66
CA GLU A 137 -1.48 -1.80 -13.40
C GLU A 137 -2.86 -1.14 -13.42
N GLU A 138 -3.93 -1.93 -13.55
CA GLU A 138 -5.30 -1.42 -13.47
C GLU A 138 -5.57 -0.82 -12.08
N LEU A 139 -5.23 -1.54 -11.01
CA LEU A 139 -5.37 -1.03 -9.64
C LEU A 139 -4.53 0.24 -9.43
N ALA A 140 -3.29 0.25 -9.92
CA ALA A 140 -2.42 1.43 -9.86
C ALA A 140 -3.04 2.63 -10.60
N GLY A 141 -3.64 2.40 -11.77
CA GLY A 141 -4.34 3.41 -12.56
C GLY A 141 -5.52 4.02 -11.80
N ILE A 142 -6.35 3.19 -11.16
CA ILE A 142 -7.47 3.64 -10.32
C ILE A 142 -6.97 4.51 -9.16
N ILE A 143 -5.97 4.04 -8.41
CA ILE A 143 -5.43 4.75 -7.26
C ILE A 143 -4.76 6.07 -7.68
N CYS A 144 -4.04 6.08 -8.81
CA CYS A 144 -3.45 7.28 -9.37
C CYS A 144 -4.53 8.30 -9.75
N ALA A 145 -5.60 7.86 -10.42
CA ALA A 145 -6.73 8.72 -10.79
C ALA A 145 -7.43 9.30 -9.54
N ASN A 146 -7.60 8.51 -8.49
CA ASN A 146 -8.13 8.98 -7.20
C ASN A 146 -7.23 10.06 -6.58
N THR A 147 -5.91 9.80 -6.54
CA THR A 147 -4.91 10.69 -5.97
C THR A 147 -4.91 12.04 -6.70
N LYS A 148 -4.86 12.00 -8.04
CA LYS A 148 -4.91 13.21 -8.87
C LYS A 148 -6.18 14.01 -8.65
N ARG A 149 -7.34 13.34 -8.56
CA ARG A 149 -8.64 13.97 -8.31
C ARG A 149 -8.68 14.66 -6.96
N LEU A 150 -8.24 14.00 -5.88
CA LEU A 150 -8.27 14.56 -4.53
C LEU A 150 -7.32 15.75 -4.39
N PHE A 151 -6.07 15.59 -4.84
CA PHE A 151 -5.03 16.59 -4.64
C PHE A 151 -4.93 17.63 -5.77
N SER A 152 -5.88 17.62 -6.72
CA SER A 152 -5.93 18.54 -7.86
C SER A 152 -4.62 18.56 -8.67
N LEU A 153 -4.04 17.38 -8.91
CA LEU A 153 -2.80 17.21 -9.66
C LEU A 153 -3.11 17.02 -11.15
N ALA A 154 -2.38 17.73 -12.02
CA ALA A 154 -2.48 17.61 -13.48
C ALA A 154 -1.99 16.24 -14.00
#